data_AF-A0ABD4SZZ0-F1
#
_entry.id   AF-A0ABD4SZZ0-F1
#
_cell.length_a   1.000
_cell.length_b   1.000
_cell.length_c   1.000
_cell.angle_alpha   90.00
_cell.angle_beta   90.00
_cell.angle_gamma   90.00
#
_symmetry.space_group_name_H-M   'P 1'
#
loop_
_entity.id
_entity.type
_entity.pdbx_description
1 polymer ?
#
loop_
_entity_poly.entity_id
_entity_poly.type
_entity_poly.pdbx_seq_one_letter_code
_entity_poly.pdbx_strand_id
1 'polypeptide(L)'
;MVTAVEALLSHLIDYAGLFPPAQLNLQEALHQYLQYRSSDQAWMLGRFVVPLSQVGALISLIPAGTGLPISVILDAPLSRAIPQLQDWREAHASVEVAAIDIPPTTLQREFHPLPPFPQGLEVYGEVSWEETAHFARHFPPSFRAKIRTGGLTPAAFPTAPQLAQVIAHL
;
A
#
# COMPACT_ATOMS: atom_id res chain seq x y z
N MET A 1 28.82 -6.49 2.99
CA MET A 1 28.08 -5.80 4.06
C MET A 1 27.40 -4.60 3.42
N VAL A 2 26.10 -4.49 3.59
CA VAL A 2 25.33 -3.32 3.13
C VAL A 2 25.57 -2.20 4.15
N THR A 3 25.79 -0.97 3.69
CA THR A 3 25.94 0.18 4.57
C THR A 3 24.62 0.50 5.27
N ALA A 4 24.66 1.22 6.40
CA ALA A 4 23.43 1.65 7.09
C ALA A 4 22.51 2.50 6.18
N VAL A 5 23.11 3.30 5.28
CA VAL A 5 22.36 4.12 4.31
C VAL A 5 21.69 3.24 3.26
N GLU A 6 22.41 2.28 2.68
CA GLU A 6 21.81 1.35 1.72
C GLU A 6 20.70 0.51 2.36
N ALA A 7 20.87 0.08 3.61
CA ALA A 7 19.82 -0.64 4.34
C ALA A 7 18.57 0.24 4.58
N LEU A 8 18.77 1.52 4.90
CA LEU A 8 17.69 2.48 5.10
C LEU A 8 16.93 2.82 3.81
N LEU A 9 17.65 2.94 2.70
CA LEU A 9 17.10 3.39 1.42
C LEU A 9 16.60 2.23 0.53
N SER A 10 16.92 0.98 0.88
CA SER A 10 16.47 -0.20 0.15
C SER A 10 14.94 -0.26 0.11
N HIS A 11 14.37 -0.37 -1.10
CA HIS A 11 12.92 -0.41 -1.33
C HIS A 11 12.12 0.77 -0.73
N LEU A 12 12.77 1.92 -0.51
CA LEU A 12 12.15 3.09 0.09
C LEU A 12 11.00 3.68 -0.76
N ILE A 13 11.06 3.53 -2.08
CA ILE A 13 10.19 4.24 -3.01
C ILE A 13 9.19 3.28 -3.66
N ASP A 14 7.96 3.25 -3.15
CA ASP A 14 6.84 2.66 -3.88
C ASP A 14 6.44 3.58 -5.05
N TYR A 15 6.27 3.00 -6.24
CA TYR A 15 5.97 3.75 -7.45
C TYR A 15 4.45 3.86 -7.67
N ALA A 16 3.94 5.08 -7.54
CA ALA A 16 2.52 5.41 -7.64
C ALA A 16 2.17 6.23 -8.90
N GLY A 17 2.69 5.83 -10.07
CA GLY A 17 2.54 6.59 -11.32
C GLY A 17 1.10 6.80 -11.81
N LEU A 18 0.15 5.96 -11.38
CA LEU A 18 -1.29 6.10 -11.70
C LEU A 18 -1.96 7.25 -10.94
N PHE A 19 -1.32 7.78 -9.92
CA PHE A 19 -1.90 8.75 -9.00
C PHE A 19 -1.33 10.15 -9.26
N PRO A 20 -2.04 11.20 -8.83
CA PRO A 20 -1.53 12.57 -8.96
C PRO A 20 -0.15 12.74 -8.29
N PRO A 21 0.74 13.57 -8.86
CA PRO A 21 0.51 14.45 -10.01
C PRO A 21 0.75 13.80 -11.39
N ALA A 22 1.36 12.61 -11.46
CA ALA A 22 1.71 11.99 -12.74
C ALA A 22 0.48 11.53 -13.53
N GLN A 23 -0.50 10.91 -12.85
CA GLN A 23 -1.79 10.48 -13.41
C GLN A 23 -1.67 9.70 -14.74
N LEU A 24 -0.66 8.85 -14.85
CA LEU A 24 -0.42 8.06 -16.06
C LEU A 24 -1.49 6.99 -16.24
N ASN A 25 -1.70 6.54 -17.47
CA ASN A 25 -2.48 5.33 -17.68
C ASN A 25 -1.69 4.07 -17.25
N LEU A 26 -2.38 2.95 -17.12
CA LEU A 26 -1.79 1.71 -16.60
C LEU A 26 -0.57 1.22 -17.39
N GLN A 27 -0.64 1.29 -18.71
CA GLN A 27 0.44 0.80 -19.59
C GLN A 27 1.68 1.71 -19.49
N GLU A 28 1.49 3.03 -19.48
CA GLU A 28 2.58 3.99 -19.31
C GLU A 28 3.24 3.89 -17.93
N ALA A 29 2.43 3.79 -16.88
CA ALA A 29 2.94 3.63 -15.52
C ALA A 29 3.73 2.33 -15.37
N LEU A 30 3.20 1.21 -15.90
CA LEU A 30 3.89 -0.08 -15.88
C LEU A 30 5.20 -0.02 -16.66
N HIS A 31 5.21 0.60 -17.84
CA HIS A 31 6.42 0.75 -18.65
C HIS A 31 7.52 1.49 -17.86
N GLN A 32 7.19 2.63 -17.24
CA GLN A 32 8.15 3.40 -16.44
C GLN A 32 8.65 2.60 -15.24
N TYR A 33 7.76 1.91 -14.53
CA TYR A 33 8.14 1.05 -13.41
C TYR A 33 9.13 -0.04 -13.81
N LEU A 34 8.88 -0.73 -14.93
CA LEU A 34 9.79 -1.76 -15.46
C LEU A 34 11.13 -1.19 -15.91
N GLN A 35 11.13 0.02 -16.48
CA GLN A 35 12.36 0.74 -16.79
C GLN A 35 13.16 1.06 -15.52
N TYR A 36 12.52 1.55 -14.45
CA TYR A 36 13.19 1.84 -13.19
C TYR A 36 13.72 0.58 -12.49
N ARG A 37 12.99 -0.53 -12.56
CA ARG A 37 13.44 -1.85 -12.09
C ARG A 37 14.69 -2.37 -12.80
N SER A 38 14.96 -1.88 -14.00
CA SER A 38 16.12 -2.26 -14.81
C SER A 38 17.27 -1.25 -14.73
N SER A 39 17.13 -0.21 -13.88
CA SER A 39 18.13 0.85 -13.70
C SER A 39 19.11 0.53 -12.56
N ASP A 40 20.23 1.23 -12.52
CA ASP A 40 21.21 1.15 -11.43
C ASP A 40 20.63 1.53 -10.05
N GLN A 41 19.50 2.24 -10.03
CA GLN A 41 18.81 2.69 -8.81
C GLN A 41 17.65 1.77 -8.39
N ALA A 42 17.48 0.63 -9.05
CA ALA A 42 16.39 -0.32 -8.78
C ALA A 42 16.35 -0.82 -7.32
N TRP A 43 17.47 -0.80 -6.62
CA TRP A 43 17.57 -1.22 -5.21
C TRP A 43 16.76 -0.32 -4.25
N MET A 44 16.49 0.94 -4.60
CA MET A 44 15.62 1.84 -3.83
C MET A 44 14.13 1.69 -4.19
N LEU A 45 13.82 1.04 -5.31
CA LEU A 45 12.46 0.91 -5.81
C LEU A 45 11.75 -0.23 -5.07
N GLY A 46 10.60 0.09 -4.47
CA GLY A 46 9.69 -0.82 -3.80
C GLY A 46 8.68 -1.41 -4.78
N ARG A 47 7.40 -1.27 -4.44
CA ARG A 47 6.25 -1.89 -5.11
C ARG A 47 5.67 -0.98 -6.18
N PHE A 48 4.94 -1.57 -7.12
CA PHE A 48 4.04 -0.82 -8.01
C PHE A 48 2.68 -0.62 -7.32
N VAL A 49 2.25 0.63 -7.16
CA VAL A 49 0.96 0.95 -6.50
C VAL A 49 -0.15 0.97 -7.54
N VAL A 50 -1.21 0.18 -7.30
CA VAL A 50 -2.32 0.00 -8.24
C VAL A 50 -3.66 -0.05 -7.51
N PRO A 51 -4.75 0.51 -8.06
CA PRO A 51 -6.08 0.30 -7.48
C PRO A 51 -6.55 -1.15 -7.72
N LEU A 52 -7.32 -1.71 -6.77
CA LEU A 52 -7.86 -3.07 -6.85
C LEU A 52 -8.58 -3.32 -8.18
N SER A 53 -9.41 -2.37 -8.64
CA SER A 53 -10.12 -2.45 -9.92
C SER A 53 -9.23 -2.65 -11.16
N GLN A 54 -7.94 -2.28 -11.12
CA GLN A 54 -7.02 -2.39 -12.26
C GLN A 54 -6.07 -3.58 -12.19
N VAL A 55 -6.05 -4.37 -11.11
CA VAL A 55 -5.11 -5.49 -10.95
C VAL A 55 -5.31 -6.55 -12.04
N GLY A 56 -6.55 -6.86 -12.44
CA GLY A 56 -6.81 -7.80 -13.54
C GLY A 56 -6.24 -7.32 -14.89
N ALA A 57 -6.38 -6.02 -15.19
CA ALA A 57 -5.79 -5.42 -16.37
C ALA A 57 -4.25 -5.45 -16.29
N LEU A 58 -3.69 -5.15 -15.12
CA LEU A 58 -2.25 -5.22 -14.87
C LEU A 58 -1.72 -6.64 -15.15
N ILE A 59 -2.33 -7.67 -14.57
CA ILE A 59 -1.95 -9.09 -14.77
C ILE A 59 -1.92 -9.45 -16.27
N SER A 60 -2.84 -8.89 -17.06
CA SER A 60 -2.94 -9.17 -18.49
C SER A 60 -1.83 -8.50 -19.32
N LEU A 61 -1.17 -7.47 -18.77
CA LEU A 61 -0.09 -6.72 -19.41
C LEU A 61 1.31 -7.24 -19.08
N ILE A 62 1.46 -8.06 -18.03
CA ILE A 62 2.76 -8.58 -17.58
C ILE A 62 2.93 -10.04 -17.97
N PRO A 63 4.11 -10.46 -18.47
CA PRO A 63 4.40 -11.86 -18.72
C PRO A 63 4.19 -12.73 -17.47
N ALA A 64 3.72 -13.96 -17.69
CA ALA A 64 3.58 -14.95 -16.63
C ALA A 64 4.91 -15.18 -15.91
N GLY A 65 4.87 -15.23 -14.58
CA GLY A 65 6.05 -15.48 -13.74
C GLY A 65 6.98 -14.28 -13.54
N THR A 66 6.58 -13.06 -13.93
CA THR A 66 7.36 -11.83 -13.65
C THR A 66 7.57 -11.60 -12.14
N GLY A 67 6.64 -12.06 -11.30
CA GLY A 67 6.70 -11.89 -9.84
C GLY A 67 6.77 -10.42 -9.44
N LEU A 68 5.95 -9.57 -10.06
CA LEU A 68 6.03 -8.12 -9.84
C LEU A 68 5.40 -7.75 -8.48
N PRO A 69 6.15 -7.15 -7.53
CA PRO A 69 5.60 -6.78 -6.23
C PRO A 69 4.68 -5.56 -6.37
N ILE A 70 3.45 -5.68 -5.86
CA ILE A 70 2.43 -4.62 -5.92
C ILE A 70 1.90 -4.26 -4.54
N SER A 71 1.56 -2.97 -4.37
CA SER A 71 0.68 -2.51 -3.28
C SER A 71 -0.67 -2.15 -3.88
N VAL A 72 -1.75 -2.67 -3.30
CA VAL A 72 -3.10 -2.48 -3.85
C VAL A 72 -3.90 -1.49 -3.01
N ILE A 73 -4.31 -0.39 -3.62
CA ILE A 73 -5.27 0.54 -3.00
C ILE A 73 -6.68 -0.03 -3.15
N LEU A 74 -7.40 -0.22 -2.04
CA LEU A 74 -8.75 -0.74 -2.09
C LEU A 74 -9.74 0.32 -2.55
N ASP A 75 -10.43 0.05 -3.66
CA ASP A 75 -11.53 0.87 -4.19
C ASP A 75 -12.87 0.11 -4.20
N ALA A 76 -12.97 -0.95 -3.41
CA ALA A 76 -14.16 -1.76 -3.19
C ALA A 76 -14.35 -2.09 -1.69
N PRO A 77 -15.58 -2.47 -1.26
CA PRO A 77 -15.82 -2.93 0.11
C PRO A 77 -14.95 -4.13 0.50
N LEU A 78 -14.57 -4.24 1.77
CA LEU A 78 -13.64 -5.27 2.26
C LEU A 78 -14.16 -6.69 1.97
N SER A 79 -15.47 -6.90 2.08
CA SER A 79 -16.13 -8.17 1.80
C SER A 79 -15.95 -8.69 0.37
N ARG A 80 -15.68 -7.78 -0.60
CA ARG A 80 -15.36 -8.14 -1.99
C ARG A 80 -13.85 -8.13 -2.24
N ALA A 81 -13.15 -7.15 -1.68
CA ALA A 81 -11.73 -6.95 -1.92
C ALA A 81 -10.89 -8.11 -1.38
N ILE A 82 -11.15 -8.57 -0.15
CA ILE A 82 -10.31 -9.59 0.49
C ILE A 82 -10.33 -10.94 -0.24
N PRO A 83 -11.50 -11.51 -0.61
CA PRO A 83 -11.53 -12.73 -1.43
C PRO A 83 -10.82 -12.56 -2.77
N GLN A 84 -11.05 -11.43 -3.46
CA GLN A 84 -10.44 -11.16 -4.76
C GLN A 84 -8.90 -11.08 -4.68
N LEU A 85 -8.36 -10.47 -3.62
CA LEU A 85 -6.91 -10.42 -3.38
C LEU A 85 -6.34 -11.82 -3.11
N GLN A 86 -7.07 -12.65 -2.36
CA GLN A 86 -6.68 -14.03 -2.10
C GLN A 86 -6.63 -14.85 -3.40
N ASP A 87 -7.68 -14.75 -4.22
CA ASP A 87 -7.73 -15.40 -5.55
C ASP A 87 -6.55 -14.99 -6.42
N TRP A 88 -6.19 -13.71 -6.43
CA TRP A 88 -5.02 -13.24 -7.19
C TRP A 88 -3.69 -13.77 -6.65
N ARG A 89 -3.51 -13.77 -5.32
CA ARG A 89 -2.30 -14.32 -4.69
C ARG A 89 -2.11 -15.80 -4.96
N GLU A 90 -3.19 -16.57 -5.03
CA GLU A 90 -3.16 -18.02 -5.26
C GLU A 90 -3.03 -18.37 -6.75
N ALA A 91 -3.74 -17.66 -7.64
CA ALA A 91 -3.86 -18.04 -9.03
C ALA A 91 -2.86 -17.36 -9.99
N HIS A 92 -2.19 -16.26 -9.59
CA HIS A 92 -1.43 -15.43 -10.53
C HIS A 92 0.02 -15.17 -10.10
N ALA A 93 0.93 -16.03 -10.56
CA ALA A 93 2.37 -15.88 -10.35
C ALA A 93 3.01 -14.65 -11.04
N SER A 94 2.26 -13.92 -11.89
CA SER A 94 2.74 -12.69 -12.53
C SER A 94 2.91 -11.54 -11.54
N VAL A 95 2.12 -11.50 -10.47
CA VAL A 95 2.13 -10.45 -9.45
C VAL A 95 2.33 -11.03 -8.07
N GLU A 96 2.99 -10.28 -7.21
CA GLU A 96 3.07 -10.53 -5.79
C GLU A 96 2.31 -9.41 -5.06
N VAL A 97 1.09 -9.69 -4.60
CA VAL A 97 0.28 -8.72 -3.84
C VAL A 97 0.87 -8.54 -2.44
N ALA A 98 1.95 -7.78 -2.31
CA ALA A 98 2.72 -7.68 -1.07
C ALA A 98 2.01 -6.85 0.00
N ALA A 99 1.22 -5.85 -0.40
CA ALA A 99 0.54 -4.94 0.51
C ALA A 99 -0.82 -4.49 0.01
N ILE A 100 -1.66 -4.02 0.95
CA ILE A 100 -2.87 -3.28 0.66
C ILE A 100 -2.92 -1.95 1.43
N ASP A 101 -3.55 -0.96 0.81
CA ASP A 101 -3.90 0.32 1.41
C ASP A 101 -5.43 0.42 1.51
N ILE A 102 -5.95 0.47 2.74
CA ILE A 102 -7.37 0.70 3.02
C ILE A 102 -7.58 2.22 3.17
N PRO A 103 -8.34 2.87 2.26
CA PRO A 103 -8.62 4.31 2.36
C PRO A 103 -9.38 4.66 3.65
N PRO A 104 -9.26 5.90 4.15
CA PRO A 104 -9.84 6.28 5.43
C PRO A 104 -11.37 6.15 5.42
N THR A 105 -12.02 6.44 4.29
CA THR A 105 -13.47 6.33 4.13
C THR A 105 -13.96 4.88 4.22
N THR A 106 -13.23 3.94 3.62
CA THR A 106 -13.54 2.50 3.71
C THR A 106 -13.30 2.02 5.15
N LEU A 107 -12.18 2.41 5.75
CA LEU A 107 -11.85 2.03 7.10
C LEU A 107 -12.90 2.52 8.09
N GLN A 108 -13.21 3.82 8.13
CA GLN A 108 -14.22 4.40 9.02
C GLN A 108 -15.60 3.76 8.89
N ARG A 109 -16.05 3.44 7.67
CA ARG A 109 -17.36 2.85 7.42
C ARG A 109 -17.44 1.37 7.81
N GLU A 110 -16.35 0.65 7.62
CA GLU A 110 -16.30 -0.81 7.75
C GLU A 110 -15.48 -1.24 8.97
N PHE A 111 -15.13 -0.31 9.87
CA PHE A 111 -14.48 -0.59 11.15
C PHE A 111 -15.46 -1.19 12.17
N HIS A 112 -15.85 -2.42 11.89
CA HIS A 112 -16.49 -3.36 12.79
C HIS A 112 -15.74 -4.66 12.59
N PRO A 113 -15.25 -5.30 13.67
CA PRO A 113 -13.92 -5.93 13.73
C PRO A 113 -13.42 -6.40 12.36
N LEU A 114 -12.31 -5.82 11.90
CA LEU A 114 -11.77 -6.07 10.56
C LEU A 114 -11.69 -7.58 10.27
N PRO A 115 -11.99 -7.99 9.02
CA PRO A 115 -11.88 -9.39 8.65
C PRO A 115 -10.44 -9.88 8.80
N PRO A 116 -10.21 -11.19 8.93
CA PRO A 116 -8.86 -11.73 8.82
C PRO A 116 -8.30 -11.42 7.43
N PHE A 117 -7.01 -11.07 7.39
CA PHE A 117 -6.28 -10.81 6.15
C PHE A 117 -5.41 -12.01 5.79
N PRO A 118 -5.12 -12.25 4.50
CA PRO A 118 -4.21 -13.30 4.06
C PRO A 118 -2.85 -13.23 4.76
N GLN A 119 -2.27 -14.39 5.10
CA GLN A 119 -0.96 -14.45 5.74
C GLN A 119 0.13 -13.86 4.83
N GLY A 120 1.07 -13.12 5.44
CA GLY A 120 2.17 -12.46 4.73
C GLY A 120 1.76 -11.22 3.94
N LEU A 121 0.49 -10.79 4.01
CA LEU A 121 0.03 -9.53 3.45
C LEU A 121 0.27 -8.40 4.45
N GLU A 122 0.93 -7.32 4.01
CA GLU A 122 0.97 -6.09 4.80
C GLU A 122 -0.31 -5.30 4.60
N VAL A 123 -0.95 -4.88 5.70
CA VAL A 123 -2.22 -4.15 5.63
C VAL A 123 -1.99 -2.75 6.20
N TYR A 124 -2.09 -1.74 5.36
CA TYR A 124 -1.99 -0.34 5.77
C TYR A 124 -3.40 0.26 5.80
N GLY A 125 -3.87 0.67 6.97
CA GLY A 125 -5.12 1.43 7.06
C GLY A 125 -4.85 2.88 7.37
N GLU A 126 -5.38 3.76 6.53
CA GLU A 126 -5.24 5.20 6.75
C GLU A 126 -6.18 5.65 7.87
N VAL A 127 -5.60 6.19 8.95
CA VAL A 127 -6.33 6.66 10.13
C VAL A 127 -5.90 8.09 10.46
N SER A 128 -6.80 8.88 11.03
CA SER A 128 -6.41 10.17 11.59
C SER A 128 -5.63 9.98 12.91
N TRP A 129 -4.89 11.00 13.34
CA TRP A 129 -4.20 10.94 14.63
C TRP A 129 -5.20 10.88 15.80
N GLU A 130 -6.37 11.51 15.67
CA GLU A 130 -7.47 11.45 16.64
C GLU A 130 -8.07 10.04 16.76
N GLU A 131 -8.18 9.33 15.63
CA GLU A 131 -8.79 8.00 15.56
C GLU A 131 -7.82 6.87 15.95
N THR A 132 -6.50 7.14 15.93
CA THR A 132 -5.48 6.10 16.14
C THR A 132 -5.67 5.36 17.46
N ALA A 133 -5.90 6.08 18.57
CA ALA A 133 -6.07 5.45 19.88
C ALA A 133 -7.32 4.54 19.95
N HIS A 134 -8.37 4.89 19.19
CA HIS A 134 -9.58 4.09 19.10
C HIS A 134 -9.34 2.79 18.32
N PHE A 135 -8.64 2.89 17.19
CA PHE A 135 -8.42 1.75 16.32
C PHE A 135 -7.28 0.83 16.78
N ALA A 136 -6.24 1.37 17.42
CA ALA A 136 -5.04 0.61 17.79
C ALA A 136 -5.31 -0.60 18.69
N ARG A 137 -6.29 -0.50 19.58
CA ARG A 137 -6.71 -1.60 20.46
C ARG A 137 -7.31 -2.79 19.71
N HIS A 138 -7.68 -2.61 18.45
CA HIS A 138 -8.40 -3.58 17.63
C HIS A 138 -7.64 -3.95 16.35
N PHE A 139 -6.40 -3.47 16.19
CA PHE A 139 -5.60 -3.81 15.02
C PHE A 139 -5.18 -5.29 15.05
N PRO A 140 -5.50 -6.06 13.99
CA PRO A 140 -4.93 -7.39 13.87
C PRO A 140 -3.40 -7.28 13.67
N PRO A 141 -2.62 -8.33 13.97
CA PRO A 141 -1.15 -8.28 13.91
C PRO A 141 -0.55 -7.87 12.56
N SER A 142 -1.28 -8.07 11.46
CA SER A 142 -0.86 -7.67 10.11
C SER A 142 -1.14 -6.20 9.77
N PHE A 143 -1.93 -5.52 10.59
CA PHE A 143 -2.36 -4.15 10.35
C PHE A 143 -1.32 -3.14 10.82
N ARG A 144 -1.10 -2.13 9.99
CA ARG A 144 -0.20 -1.01 10.19
C ARG A 144 -1.02 0.27 10.04
N ALA A 145 -0.97 1.14 11.03
CA ALA A 145 -1.59 2.45 10.92
C ALA A 145 -0.79 3.34 9.96
N LYS A 146 -1.47 3.98 9.01
CA LYS A 146 -0.90 4.97 8.10
C LYS A 146 -1.46 6.34 8.45
N ILE A 147 -0.60 7.23 8.94
CA ILE A 147 -0.97 8.59 9.29
C ILE A 147 -0.54 9.53 8.16
N ARG A 148 -1.46 10.37 7.68
CA ARG A 148 -1.09 11.46 6.78
C ARG A 148 -0.37 12.56 7.56
N THR A 149 0.77 12.98 7.03
CA THR A 149 1.57 14.11 7.54
C THR A 149 1.63 15.28 6.57
N GLY A 150 0.64 15.38 5.67
CA GLY A 150 0.52 16.48 4.73
C GLY A 150 -0.80 16.52 3.99
N GLY A 151 -1.07 17.68 3.38
CA GLY A 151 -2.27 17.96 2.61
C GLY A 151 -2.34 19.43 2.19
N LEU A 152 -3.53 19.87 1.76
CA LEU A 152 -3.76 21.24 1.28
C LEU A 152 -4.17 22.22 2.39
N THR A 153 -4.46 21.72 3.60
CA THR A 153 -4.90 22.52 4.74
C THR A 153 -3.93 22.38 5.91
N PRO A 154 -3.79 23.38 6.78
CA PRO A 154 -2.95 23.27 7.99
C PRO A 154 -3.32 22.08 8.88
N ALA A 155 -4.61 21.73 8.96
CA ALA A 155 -5.11 20.59 9.74
C ALA A 155 -4.62 19.23 9.21
N ALA A 156 -4.12 19.14 7.98
CA ALA A 156 -3.53 17.92 7.42
C ALA A 156 -2.09 17.65 7.90
N PHE A 157 -1.53 18.55 8.72
CA PHE A 157 -0.17 18.45 9.27
C PHE A 157 -0.23 18.29 10.80
N PRO A 158 -0.19 17.05 11.32
CA PRO A 158 -0.11 16.84 12.77
C PRO A 158 1.22 17.37 13.32
N THR A 159 1.16 17.89 14.54
CA THR A 159 2.34 18.31 15.31
C THR A 159 3.15 17.11 15.79
N ALA A 160 4.43 17.33 16.12
CA ALA A 160 5.28 16.27 16.67
C ALA A 160 4.70 15.59 17.93
N PRO A 161 4.12 16.32 18.91
CA PRO A 161 3.43 15.68 20.04
C PRO A 161 2.24 14.80 19.65
N GLN A 162 1.45 15.20 18.64
CA GLN A 162 0.34 14.38 18.15
C GLN A 162 0.84 13.10 17.50
N LEU A 163 1.91 13.16 16.70
CA LEU A 163 2.53 11.95 16.13
C LEU A 163 3.17 11.05 17.20
N ALA A 164 3.77 11.64 18.25
CA ALA A 164 4.31 10.86 19.35
C ALA A 164 3.21 10.06 20.09
N GLN A 165 2.00 10.62 20.22
CA GLN A 165 0.85 9.91 20.80
C GLN A 165 0.43 8.73 19.93
N VAL A 166 0.40 8.89 18.61
CA VAL A 166 0.14 7.78 17.67
C VAL A 166 1.13 6.65 17.93
N ILE A 167 2.43 6.94 17.93
CA ILE A 167 3.49 5.93 18.12
C ILE A 167 3.35 5.24 19.48
N ALA A 168 2.97 5.96 20.54
CA ALA A 168 2.78 5.38 21.87
C ALA A 168 1.57 4.44 21.97
N HIS A 169 0.69 4.43 20.96
CA HIS A 169 -0.51 3.58 20.91
C HIS A 169 -0.42 2.39 19.96
N LEU A 170 0.59 2.36 19.07
CA LEU A 170 0.85 1.25 18.14
C LEU A 170 1.80 0.22 18.75
#